data_AF-A0A1S9CS94-F1
#
_entry.id   AF-A0A1S9CS94-F1
#
_cell.length_a   1.000
_cell.length_b   1.000
_cell.length_c   1.000
_cell.angle_alpha   90.00
_cell.angle_beta   90.00
_cell.angle_gamma   90.00
#
_symmetry.space_group_name_H-M   'P 1'
#
loop_
_entity.id
_entity.type
_entity.pdbx_description
1 polymer ?
#
loop_
_entity_poly.entity_id
_entity_poly.type
_entity_poly.pdbx_seq_one_letter_code
_entity_poly.pdbx_strand_id
1 'polypeptide(L)'
;MNLLMLKTLFIAIYFVHTLIIFKVMEQSMSLKGGNSAKLLACAINTIFHMYLLETVSLSGYMPFVMLLILYVVEVAIIFDATILQKMAFALMPTIHLMAGSFLVSYMYATYMRFDFVKAEVGIEFLISIRLVVCLIICLCVLTVLKVGKKKHWDILRICPKRLIALFILQVLQIIQLFVTCIAFYKDIYSQSATKAMLISGVANLVIFYLALFTMVGIEIVKDRKVRLKTKELEEMYKDILTYKADHTMEIEVNVTTGIITSYLFCGKFQPDVVGVPYDRFIRDVVYTRIHPDDRKEVLNTAIPAETY
;
A
#
# COMPACT_ATOMS: atom_id res chain seq x y z
N MET A 1 -24.03 -28.15 -4.11
CA MET A 1 -23.44 -27.70 -5.39
C MET A 1 -22.71 -28.89 -5.98
N ASN A 2 -22.85 -29.21 -7.27
CA ASN A 2 -22.13 -30.35 -7.86
C ASN A 2 -20.61 -30.08 -7.80
N LEU A 3 -19.80 -31.06 -7.40
CA LEU A 3 -18.34 -30.99 -7.38
C LEU A 3 -17.77 -30.44 -8.70
N LEU A 4 -18.34 -30.83 -9.84
CA LEU A 4 -17.93 -30.33 -11.16
C LEU A 4 -18.08 -28.80 -11.25
N MET A 5 -19.24 -28.28 -10.84
CA MET A 5 -19.52 -26.84 -10.83
C MET A 5 -18.58 -26.09 -9.88
N LEU A 6 -18.25 -26.68 -8.73
CA LEU A 6 -17.29 -26.12 -7.78
C LEU A 6 -15.87 -26.04 -8.37
N LYS A 7 -15.43 -27.09 -9.08
CA LYS A 7 -14.14 -27.12 -9.78
C LYS A 7 -14.08 -26.07 -10.89
N THR A 8 -15.13 -25.96 -11.72
CA THR A 8 -15.19 -24.94 -12.78
C THR A 8 -15.14 -23.52 -12.20
N LEU A 9 -15.87 -23.27 -11.12
CA LEU A 9 -15.85 -21.98 -10.42
C LEU A 9 -14.47 -21.68 -9.84
N PHE A 10 -13.81 -22.68 -9.25
CA PHE A 10 -12.44 -22.56 -8.75
C PHE A 10 -11.45 -22.21 -9.85
N ILE A 11 -11.47 -22.90 -10.99
CA ILE A 11 -10.61 -22.61 -12.13
C ILE A 11 -10.79 -21.16 -12.59
N ALA A 12 -12.03 -20.72 -12.76
CA ALA A 12 -12.31 -19.35 -13.21
C ALA A 12 -11.82 -18.30 -12.21
N ILE A 13 -12.12 -18.46 -10.92
CA ILE A 13 -11.76 -17.49 -9.88
C ILE A 13 -10.26 -17.49 -9.62
N TYR A 14 -9.62 -18.66 -9.57
CA TYR A 14 -8.17 -18.76 -9.34
C TYR A 14 -7.37 -18.18 -10.52
N PHE A 15 -7.84 -18.38 -11.76
CA PHE A 15 -7.25 -17.73 -12.93
C PHE A 15 -7.30 -16.21 -12.83
N VAL A 16 -8.47 -15.65 -12.47
CA VAL A 16 -8.63 -14.20 -12.25
C VAL A 16 -7.74 -13.71 -11.11
N HIS A 17 -7.67 -14.47 -10.02
CA HIS A 17 -6.78 -14.19 -8.90
C HIS A 17 -5.32 -14.08 -9.34
N THR A 18 -4.79 -15.08 -10.04
CA THR A 18 -3.40 -15.06 -10.52
C THR A 18 -3.16 -13.91 -11.49
N LEU A 19 -4.13 -13.59 -12.35
CA LEU A 19 -4.05 -12.46 -13.27
C LEU A 19 -3.96 -11.12 -12.52
N ILE A 20 -4.77 -10.92 -11.48
CA ILE A 20 -4.75 -9.70 -10.65
C ILE A 20 -3.42 -9.58 -9.91
N ILE A 21 -2.90 -10.69 -9.37
CA ILE A 21 -1.60 -10.75 -8.70
C ILE A 21 -0.47 -10.35 -9.66
N PHE A 22 -0.41 -10.92 -10.86
CA PHE A 22 0.57 -10.51 -11.86
C PHE A 22 0.41 -9.06 -12.31
N LYS A 23 -0.81 -8.53 -12.31
CA LYS A 23 -1.05 -7.11 -12.62
C LYS A 23 -0.49 -6.17 -11.54
N VAL A 24 -0.44 -6.59 -10.28
CA VAL A 24 0.30 -5.85 -9.23
C VAL A 24 1.80 -5.91 -9.45
N MET A 25 2.33 -7.10 -9.76
CA MET A 25 3.76 -7.25 -10.05
C MET A 25 4.19 -6.40 -11.26
N GLU A 26 3.31 -6.26 -12.25
CA GLU A 26 3.53 -5.39 -13.43
C GLU A 26 3.59 -3.89 -13.08
N GLN A 27 3.10 -3.46 -11.90
CA GLN A 27 3.27 -2.08 -11.45
C GLN A 27 4.72 -1.77 -11.07
N SER A 28 5.47 -2.75 -10.57
CA SER A 28 6.87 -2.57 -10.11
C SER A 28 7.89 -3.12 -11.11
N MET A 29 7.54 -4.15 -11.87
CA MET A 29 8.44 -4.88 -12.78
C MET A 29 7.93 -4.86 -14.23
N SER A 30 8.84 -4.81 -15.19
CA SER A 30 8.49 -4.87 -16.63
C SER A 30 8.19 -6.30 -17.05
N LEU A 31 7.24 -6.49 -17.97
CA LEU A 31 6.87 -7.81 -18.48
C LEU A 31 7.74 -8.17 -19.70
N LYS A 32 8.51 -9.27 -19.62
CA LYS A 32 9.43 -9.70 -20.70
C LYS A 32 8.72 -10.47 -21.83
N GLY A 33 7.72 -11.28 -21.50
CA GLY A 33 7.03 -12.17 -22.46
C GLY A 33 5.69 -11.64 -23.00
N GLY A 34 5.35 -10.38 -22.72
CA GLY A 34 4.07 -9.79 -23.09
C GLY A 34 2.86 -10.47 -22.43
N ASN A 35 1.65 -10.09 -22.87
CA ASN A 35 0.41 -10.58 -22.28
C ASN A 35 0.19 -12.09 -22.48
N SER A 36 0.69 -12.67 -23.56
CA SER A 36 0.53 -14.10 -23.84
C SER A 36 1.27 -14.97 -22.82
N ALA A 37 2.51 -14.63 -22.46
CA ALA A 37 3.25 -15.34 -21.43
C ALA A 37 2.57 -15.23 -20.04
N LYS A 38 2.03 -14.05 -19.73
CA LYS A 38 1.26 -13.82 -18.50
C LYS A 38 0.02 -14.73 -18.44
N LEU A 39 -0.78 -14.78 -19.51
CA LEU A 39 -1.97 -15.64 -19.58
C LEU A 39 -1.62 -17.12 -19.49
N LEU A 40 -0.54 -17.55 -20.14
CA LEU A 40 -0.04 -18.93 -20.07
C LEU A 40 0.35 -19.30 -18.63
N ALA A 41 1.08 -18.44 -17.93
CA ALA A 41 1.45 -18.65 -16.54
C ALA A 41 0.23 -18.67 -15.59
N CYS A 42 -0.78 -17.83 -15.84
CA CYS A 42 -2.06 -17.93 -15.11
C CYS A 42 -2.73 -19.30 -15.33
N ALA A 43 -2.73 -19.81 -16.55
CA ALA A 43 -3.28 -21.12 -16.86
C ALA A 43 -2.50 -22.25 -16.18
N ILE A 44 -1.16 -22.23 -16.25
CA ILE A 44 -0.28 -23.19 -15.59
C ILE A 44 -0.53 -23.20 -14.08
N ASN A 45 -0.51 -22.02 -13.43
CA ASN A 45 -0.82 -21.90 -12.00
C ASN A 45 -2.17 -22.48 -11.63
N THR A 46 -3.20 -22.21 -12.44
CA THR A 46 -4.56 -22.65 -12.15
C THR A 46 -4.69 -24.16 -12.24
N ILE A 47 -4.18 -24.75 -13.32
CA ILE A 47 -4.19 -26.20 -13.53
C ILE A 47 -3.34 -26.88 -12.46
N PHE A 48 -2.15 -26.35 -12.17
CA PHE A 48 -1.26 -26.89 -11.16
C PHE A 48 -1.88 -26.84 -9.76
N HIS A 49 -2.51 -25.72 -9.38
CA HIS A 49 -3.18 -25.64 -8.08
C HIS A 49 -4.37 -26.61 -7.99
N MET A 50 -5.14 -26.76 -9.06
CA MET A 50 -6.23 -27.73 -9.11
C MET A 50 -5.69 -29.16 -8.92
N TYR A 51 -4.59 -29.50 -9.60
CA TYR A 51 -3.91 -30.79 -9.44
C TYR A 51 -3.41 -31.00 -8.00
N LEU A 52 -2.82 -29.97 -7.37
CA LEU A 52 -2.37 -30.05 -5.97
C LEU A 52 -3.52 -30.32 -5.00
N LEU A 53 -4.70 -29.72 -5.22
CA LEU A 53 -5.88 -29.94 -4.39
C LEU A 53 -6.41 -31.38 -4.47
N GLU A 54 -6.21 -32.06 -5.60
CA GLU A 54 -6.68 -33.44 -5.81
C GLU A 54 -5.67 -34.49 -5.37
N THR A 55 -4.37 -34.20 -5.48
CA THR A 55 -3.31 -35.21 -5.33
C THR A 55 -2.54 -35.13 -4.01
N VAL A 56 -2.45 -33.95 -3.39
CA VAL A 56 -1.64 -33.74 -2.18
C VAL A 56 -2.55 -33.69 -0.95
N SER A 57 -3.19 -34.82 -0.64
CA SER A 57 -4.03 -34.99 0.55
C SER A 57 -3.24 -35.30 1.84
N LEU A 58 -1.91 -35.47 1.74
CA LEU A 58 -1.11 -36.09 2.81
C LEU A 58 -0.31 -35.13 3.70
N SER A 59 -0.18 -33.84 3.36
CA SER A 59 0.43 -32.85 4.26
C SER A 59 -0.02 -31.42 3.94
N GLY A 60 -0.54 -30.71 4.95
CA GLY A 60 -1.15 -29.39 4.77
C GLY A 60 -0.20 -28.30 4.24
N TYR A 61 1.12 -28.45 4.44
CA TYR A 61 2.12 -27.45 4.06
C TYR A 61 2.75 -27.68 2.67
N MET A 62 2.82 -28.92 2.18
CA MET A 62 3.49 -29.23 0.90
C MET A 62 2.89 -28.50 -0.31
N PRO A 63 1.56 -28.36 -0.45
CA PRO A 63 0.98 -27.58 -1.56
C PRO A 63 1.50 -26.14 -1.60
N PHE A 64 1.72 -25.52 -0.43
CA PHE A 64 2.24 -24.15 -0.36
C PHE A 64 3.72 -24.07 -0.73
N VAL A 65 4.53 -25.08 -0.40
CA VAL A 65 5.93 -25.16 -0.84
C VAL A 65 6.01 -25.27 -2.36
N MET A 66 5.21 -26.16 -2.97
CA MET A 66 5.19 -26.33 -4.42
C MET A 66 4.71 -25.07 -5.14
N LEU A 67 3.68 -24.39 -4.62
CA LEU A 67 3.22 -23.11 -5.15
C LEU A 67 4.28 -22.01 -5.02
N LEU A 68 4.99 -21.94 -3.89
CA LEU A 68 6.07 -20.99 -3.71
C LEU A 68 7.17 -21.16 -4.77
N ILE A 69 7.59 -22.40 -5.01
CA ILE A 69 8.59 -22.71 -6.04
C ILE A 69 8.07 -22.30 -7.41
N LEU A 70 6.82 -22.64 -7.74
CA LEU A 70 6.20 -22.27 -9.02
C LEU A 70 6.20 -20.75 -9.23
N TYR A 71 5.72 -19.97 -8.25
CA TYR A 71 5.70 -18.51 -8.35
C TYR A 71 7.10 -17.90 -8.46
N VAL A 72 8.09 -18.44 -7.74
CA VAL A 72 9.49 -17.98 -7.86
C VAL A 72 10.02 -18.22 -9.27
N VAL A 73 9.79 -19.41 -9.84
CA VAL A 73 10.23 -19.75 -11.20
C VAL A 73 9.53 -18.88 -12.25
N GLU A 74 8.21 -18.73 -12.14
CA GLU A 74 7.45 -17.91 -13.09
C GLU A 74 7.85 -16.45 -13.04
N VAL A 75 7.97 -15.86 -11.85
CA VAL A 75 8.39 -14.46 -11.72
C VAL A 75 9.81 -14.26 -12.23
N ALA A 76 10.71 -15.25 -12.02
CA ALA A 76 12.06 -15.23 -12.56
C ALA A 76 12.07 -15.15 -14.10
N ILE A 77 11.21 -15.93 -14.76
CA ILE A 77 11.14 -16.05 -16.23
C ILE A 77 10.38 -14.89 -16.88
N ILE A 78 9.23 -14.50 -16.31
CA ILE A 78 8.24 -13.63 -16.97
C ILE A 78 8.54 -12.15 -16.80
N PHE A 79 9.16 -11.76 -15.69
CA PHE A 79 9.42 -10.36 -15.37
C PHE A 79 10.88 -9.98 -15.60
N ASP A 80 11.10 -8.73 -16.01
CA ASP A 80 12.40 -8.10 -16.12
C ASP A 80 12.56 -7.05 -15.01
N ALA A 81 13.45 -7.36 -14.07
CA ALA A 81 13.67 -6.64 -12.82
C ALA A 81 14.93 -7.18 -12.12
N THR A 82 15.38 -6.50 -11.06
CA THR A 82 16.50 -7.00 -10.24
C THR A 82 16.09 -8.29 -9.52
N ILE A 83 17.05 -9.18 -9.25
CA ILE A 83 16.80 -10.46 -8.56
C ILE A 83 16.04 -10.23 -7.24
N LEU A 84 16.45 -9.22 -6.48
CA LEU A 84 15.79 -8.87 -5.21
C LEU A 84 14.32 -8.48 -5.40
N GLN A 85 13.98 -7.71 -6.44
CA GLN A 85 12.59 -7.35 -6.75
C GLN A 85 11.80 -8.61 -7.11
N LYS A 86 12.33 -9.44 -8.00
CA LYS A 86 11.68 -10.70 -8.41
C LYS A 86 11.39 -11.58 -7.20
N MET A 87 12.37 -11.76 -6.32
CA MET A 87 12.21 -12.57 -5.11
C MET A 87 11.16 -11.98 -4.17
N ALA A 88 11.23 -10.68 -3.83
CA ALA A 88 10.25 -10.05 -2.94
C ALA A 88 8.81 -10.15 -3.48
N PHE A 89 8.60 -9.88 -4.77
CA PHE A 89 7.25 -9.99 -5.32
C PHE A 89 6.80 -11.45 -5.45
N ALA A 90 7.69 -12.41 -5.73
CA ALA A 90 7.34 -13.83 -5.81
C ALA A 90 6.85 -14.44 -4.49
N LEU A 91 7.22 -13.87 -3.33
CA LEU A 91 6.74 -14.34 -2.02
C LEU A 91 5.29 -13.89 -1.73
N MET A 92 4.84 -12.81 -2.36
CA MET A 92 3.53 -12.20 -2.12
C MET A 92 2.35 -13.18 -2.26
N PRO A 93 2.23 -13.98 -3.35
CA PRO A 93 1.07 -14.84 -3.55
C PRO A 93 0.97 -15.92 -2.45
N THR A 94 2.10 -16.53 -2.10
CA THR A 94 2.17 -17.57 -1.07
C THR A 94 1.78 -17.03 0.31
N ILE A 95 2.28 -15.85 0.69
CA ILE A 95 1.91 -15.20 1.97
C ILE A 95 0.40 -14.99 2.04
N HIS A 96 -0.20 -14.43 0.99
CA HIS A 96 -1.64 -14.18 0.95
C HIS A 96 -2.45 -15.48 0.99
N LEU A 97 -2.07 -16.48 0.20
CA LEU A 97 -2.76 -17.76 0.15
C LEU A 97 -2.69 -18.48 1.50
N MET A 98 -1.53 -18.52 2.16
CA MET A 98 -1.37 -19.17 3.47
C MET A 98 -2.14 -18.41 4.56
N ALA A 99 -1.88 -17.12 4.71
CA ALA A 99 -2.53 -16.30 5.75
C ALA A 99 -4.04 -16.25 5.56
N GLY A 100 -4.52 -16.06 4.33
CA GLY A 100 -5.94 -16.09 4.00
C GLY A 100 -6.58 -17.45 4.30
N SER A 101 -5.87 -18.55 4.03
CA SER A 101 -6.38 -19.89 4.36
C SER A 101 -6.53 -20.09 5.86
N PHE A 102 -5.62 -19.58 6.69
CA PHE A 102 -5.79 -19.64 8.15
C PHE A 102 -7.03 -18.88 8.63
N LEU A 103 -7.29 -17.70 8.08
CA LEU A 103 -8.49 -16.91 8.40
C LEU A 103 -9.78 -17.63 8.01
N VAL A 104 -9.86 -18.08 6.76
CA VAL A 104 -11.08 -18.70 6.23
C VAL A 104 -11.32 -20.05 6.91
N SER A 105 -10.29 -20.86 7.12
CA SER A 105 -10.42 -22.12 7.87
C SER A 105 -10.94 -21.90 9.30
N TYR A 106 -10.47 -20.86 10.00
CA TYR A 106 -11.01 -20.50 11.32
C TYR A 106 -12.49 -20.09 11.25
N MET A 107 -12.87 -19.25 10.28
CA MET A 107 -14.26 -18.82 10.11
C MET A 107 -15.19 -20.01 9.86
N TYR A 108 -14.79 -20.92 8.97
CA TYR A 108 -15.55 -22.14 8.69
C TYR A 108 -15.67 -23.03 9.93
N ALA A 109 -14.58 -23.25 10.66
CA ALA A 109 -14.59 -24.05 11.88
C ALA A 109 -15.53 -23.48 12.94
N THR A 110 -15.52 -22.16 13.11
CA THR A 110 -16.35 -21.46 14.10
C THR A 110 -17.83 -21.49 13.71
N TYR A 111 -18.15 -21.22 12.45
CA TYR A 111 -19.54 -21.09 12.00
C TYR A 111 -20.24 -22.44 11.87
N MET A 112 -19.56 -23.44 11.32
CA MET A 112 -20.16 -24.74 11.08
C MET A 112 -20.13 -25.67 12.30
N ARG A 113 -19.48 -25.26 13.40
CA ARG A 113 -19.23 -26.10 14.59
C ARG A 113 -18.65 -27.48 14.21
N PHE A 114 -17.89 -27.55 13.12
CA PHE A 114 -17.31 -28.80 12.67
C PHE A 114 -16.12 -29.17 13.53
N ASP A 115 -16.09 -30.42 13.95
CA ASP A 115 -14.86 -31.07 14.37
C ASP A 115 -14.02 -31.28 13.11
N PHE A 116 -12.80 -30.72 13.08
CA PHE A 116 -11.95 -30.75 11.89
C PHE A 116 -11.70 -32.17 11.35
N VAL A 117 -11.91 -33.20 12.20
CA VAL A 117 -11.74 -34.63 11.89
C VAL A 117 -12.62 -35.05 10.72
N LYS A 118 -13.82 -34.46 10.59
CA LYS A 118 -14.77 -34.81 9.52
C LYS A 118 -14.69 -33.87 8.30
N ALA A 119 -14.04 -32.71 8.45
CA ALA A 119 -13.93 -31.69 7.41
C ALA A 119 -12.72 -31.91 6.48
N GLU A 120 -11.68 -32.62 6.95
CA GLU A 120 -10.51 -32.98 6.12
C GLU A 120 -10.82 -34.00 5.01
N VAL A 121 -12.01 -34.62 5.00
CA VAL A 121 -12.30 -35.74 4.11
C VAL A 121 -12.92 -35.30 2.76
N GLY A 122 -13.39 -34.05 2.64
CA GLY A 122 -14.06 -33.56 1.44
C GLY A 122 -13.21 -32.60 0.60
N ILE A 123 -12.77 -33.03 -0.60
CA ILE A 123 -12.21 -32.13 -1.64
C ILE A 123 -13.09 -30.89 -1.85
N GLU A 124 -14.42 -31.05 -1.74
CA GLU A 124 -15.39 -29.94 -1.85
C GLU A 124 -15.17 -28.85 -0.80
N PHE A 125 -14.85 -29.23 0.43
CA PHE A 125 -14.63 -28.29 1.53
C PHE A 125 -13.34 -27.50 1.30
N LEU A 126 -12.26 -28.19 0.90
CA LEU A 126 -10.98 -27.55 0.58
C LEU A 126 -11.13 -26.56 -0.58
N ILE A 127 -11.80 -26.95 -1.67
CA ILE A 127 -12.03 -26.04 -2.81
C ILE A 127 -12.87 -24.82 -2.37
N SER A 128 -13.87 -25.02 -1.52
CA SER A 128 -14.72 -23.93 -1.00
C SER A 128 -13.93 -22.92 -0.16
N ILE A 129 -13.04 -23.40 0.71
CA ILE A 129 -12.11 -22.52 1.46
C ILE A 129 -11.25 -21.73 0.48
N ARG A 130 -10.60 -22.41 -0.48
CA ARG A 130 -9.69 -21.74 -1.43
C ARG A 130 -10.40 -20.70 -2.29
N LEU A 131 -11.64 -20.95 -2.69
CA LEU A 131 -12.47 -19.98 -3.40
C LEU A 131 -12.66 -18.69 -2.61
N VAL A 132 -13.08 -18.81 -1.35
CA VAL A 132 -13.30 -17.65 -0.48
C VAL A 132 -11.98 -16.89 -0.25
N VAL A 133 -10.88 -17.62 -0.03
CA VAL A 133 -9.54 -17.03 0.09
C VAL A 133 -9.18 -16.23 -1.15
N CYS A 134 -9.36 -16.79 -2.35
CA CYS A 134 -9.04 -16.12 -3.61
C CYS A 134 -9.87 -14.86 -3.79
N LEU A 135 -11.17 -14.88 -3.45
CA LEU A 135 -12.04 -13.71 -3.52
C LEU A 135 -11.58 -12.60 -2.56
N ILE A 136 -11.27 -12.94 -1.31
CA ILE A 136 -10.75 -11.97 -0.32
C ILE A 136 -9.45 -11.35 -0.84
N ILE A 137 -8.52 -12.17 -1.32
CA ILE A 137 -7.24 -11.67 -1.85
C ILE A 137 -7.46 -10.77 -3.06
N CYS A 138 -8.33 -11.15 -4.00
CA CYS A 138 -8.67 -10.31 -5.14
C CYS A 138 -9.17 -8.92 -4.71
N LEU A 139 -10.07 -8.86 -3.73
CA LEU A 139 -10.59 -7.59 -3.20
C LEU A 139 -9.49 -6.73 -2.58
N CYS A 140 -8.62 -7.32 -1.75
CA CYS A 140 -7.52 -6.60 -1.13
C CYS A 140 -6.52 -6.08 -2.17
N VAL A 141 -6.13 -6.92 -3.14
CA VAL A 141 -5.14 -6.60 -4.16
C VAL A 141 -5.69 -5.56 -5.16
N LEU A 142 -6.98 -5.63 -5.52
CA LEU A 142 -7.64 -4.60 -6.32
C LEU A 142 -7.67 -3.24 -5.61
N THR A 143 -7.83 -3.24 -4.29
CA THR A 143 -7.75 -2.00 -3.49
C THR A 143 -6.35 -1.39 -3.57
N VAL A 144 -5.30 -2.22 -3.46
CA VAL A 144 -3.90 -1.77 -3.63
C VAL A 144 -3.67 -1.19 -5.03
N LEU A 145 -4.14 -1.85 -6.08
CA LEU A 145 -4.05 -1.35 -7.47
C LEU A 145 -4.77 -0.02 -7.67
N LYS A 146 -5.92 0.19 -7.04
CA LYS A 146 -6.70 1.43 -7.15
C LYS A 146 -6.01 2.60 -6.47
N VAL A 147 -5.34 2.36 -5.35
CA VAL A 147 -4.68 3.40 -4.54
C VAL A 147 -3.31 3.77 -5.11
N GLY A 148 -2.52 2.78 -5.54
CA GLY A 148 -1.16 2.98 -6.03
C GLY A 148 -1.07 3.18 -7.54
N LYS A 149 -0.80 4.40 -8.00
CA LYS A 149 -0.39 4.65 -9.41
C LYS A 149 1.03 4.16 -9.67
N LYS A 150 1.33 3.73 -10.91
CA LYS A 150 2.67 3.27 -11.37
C LYS A 150 3.84 4.11 -10.86
N LYS A 151 3.73 5.45 -10.93
CA LYS A 151 4.78 6.37 -10.45
C LYS A 151 5.23 6.15 -9.00
N HIS A 152 4.33 5.69 -8.12
CA HIS A 152 4.67 5.43 -6.72
C HIS A 152 5.38 4.08 -6.53
N TRP A 153 5.19 3.15 -7.47
CA TRP A 153 5.87 1.85 -7.48
C TRP A 153 7.28 1.96 -8.06
N ASP A 154 7.54 2.93 -8.95
CA ASP A 154 8.86 3.19 -9.51
C ASP A 154 9.91 3.55 -8.43
N ILE A 155 9.48 4.05 -7.27
CA ILE A 155 10.39 4.34 -6.13
C ILE A 155 11.11 3.09 -5.62
N LEU A 156 10.53 1.90 -5.84
CA LEU A 156 11.14 0.61 -5.48
C LEU A 156 12.39 0.30 -6.30
N ARG A 157 12.55 0.94 -7.47
CA ARG A 157 13.77 0.87 -8.28
C ARG A 157 14.86 1.81 -7.74
N ILE A 158 14.46 2.93 -7.15
CA ILE A 158 15.36 4.01 -6.71
C ILE A 158 15.90 3.75 -5.29
N CYS A 159 15.12 3.08 -4.42
CA CYS A 159 15.47 2.87 -3.01
C CYS A 159 15.66 1.38 -2.66
N PRO A 160 16.79 0.75 -3.05
CA PRO A 160 17.01 -0.69 -2.85
C PRO A 160 17.00 -1.11 -1.37
N LYS A 161 17.45 -0.24 -0.45
CA LYS A 161 17.45 -0.52 1.00
C LYS A 161 16.04 -0.83 1.54
N ARG A 162 15.04 -0.09 1.05
CA ARG A 162 13.64 -0.29 1.45
C ARG A 162 13.13 -1.66 0.98
N LEU A 163 13.51 -2.05 -0.24
CA LEU A 163 13.16 -3.35 -0.82
C LEU A 163 13.84 -4.52 -0.09
N ILE A 164 15.10 -4.36 0.35
CA ILE A 164 15.80 -5.36 1.17
C ILE A 164 15.02 -5.61 2.46
N ALA A 165 14.61 -4.55 3.16
CA ALA A 165 13.84 -4.67 4.40
C ALA A 165 12.49 -5.40 4.17
N LEU A 166 11.78 -5.06 3.08
CA LEU A 166 10.55 -5.76 2.70
C LEU A 166 10.79 -7.24 2.43
N PHE A 167 11.85 -7.58 1.68
CA PHE A 167 12.20 -8.96 1.37
C PHE A 167 12.52 -9.77 2.62
N ILE A 168 13.36 -9.26 3.52
CA ILE A 168 13.69 -9.93 4.78
C ILE A 168 12.44 -10.17 5.61
N LEU A 169 11.56 -9.16 5.72
CA LEU A 169 10.30 -9.29 6.45
C LEU A 169 9.42 -10.40 5.86
N GLN A 170 9.27 -10.44 4.53
CA GLN A 170 8.46 -11.48 3.86
C GLN A 170 9.06 -12.89 4.01
N VAL A 171 10.37 -13.04 3.99
CA VAL A 171 11.03 -14.33 4.28
C VAL A 171 10.69 -14.78 5.70
N LEU A 172 10.79 -13.89 6.69
CA LEU A 172 10.41 -14.21 8.07
C LEU A 172 8.93 -14.56 8.20
N GLN A 173 8.04 -13.86 7.50
CA GLN A 173 6.62 -14.17 7.45
C GLN A 173 6.36 -15.57 6.86
N ILE A 174 7.01 -15.93 5.75
CA ILE A 174 6.87 -17.25 5.16
C ILE A 174 7.35 -18.34 6.11
N ILE A 175 8.51 -18.16 6.75
CA ILE A 175 9.04 -19.11 7.74
C ILE A 175 8.02 -19.28 8.87
N GLN A 176 7.50 -18.19 9.41
CA GLN A 176 6.52 -18.21 10.50
C GLN A 176 5.20 -18.88 10.07
N LEU A 177 4.72 -18.64 8.86
CA LEU A 177 3.51 -19.27 8.32
C LEU A 177 3.72 -20.78 8.12
N PHE A 178 4.89 -21.21 7.67
CA PHE A 178 5.23 -22.64 7.57
C PHE A 178 5.32 -23.30 8.94
N VAL A 179 5.99 -22.67 9.91
CA VAL A 179 6.06 -23.17 11.29
C VAL A 179 4.65 -23.28 11.89
N THR A 180 3.80 -22.26 11.69
CA THR A 180 2.39 -22.29 12.12
C THR A 180 1.64 -23.46 11.47
N CYS A 181 1.81 -23.65 10.15
CA CYS A 181 1.16 -24.74 9.43
C CYS A 181 1.59 -26.11 9.94
N ILE A 182 2.89 -26.30 10.23
CA ILE A 182 3.44 -27.57 10.73
C ILE A 182 2.99 -27.82 12.17
N ALA A 183 3.11 -26.82 13.04
CA ALA A 183 2.76 -26.92 14.45
C ALA A 183 1.28 -27.27 14.64
N PHE A 184 0.41 -26.64 13.87
CA PHE A 184 -1.03 -26.85 14.01
C PHE A 184 -1.60 -27.94 13.10
N TYR A 185 -0.80 -28.58 12.23
CA TYR A 185 -1.28 -29.72 11.42
C TYR A 185 -1.73 -30.91 12.27
N LYS A 186 -1.10 -31.14 13.43
CA LYS A 186 -1.44 -32.26 14.32
C LYS A 186 -2.49 -31.92 15.38
N ASP A 187 -2.63 -30.63 15.72
CA ASP A 187 -3.46 -30.13 16.81
C ASP A 187 -4.66 -29.29 16.32
N ILE A 188 -5.11 -29.49 15.07
CA ILE A 188 -6.21 -28.74 14.45
C ILE A 188 -7.49 -28.79 15.31
N TYR A 189 -7.64 -29.83 16.15
CA TYR A 189 -8.77 -30.06 17.06
C TYR A 189 -8.79 -29.18 18.31
N SER A 190 -7.71 -28.45 18.60
CA SER A 190 -7.66 -27.53 19.73
C SER A 190 -8.23 -26.16 19.36
N GLN A 191 -9.27 -25.70 20.07
CA GLN A 191 -9.78 -24.34 19.90
C GLN A 191 -8.69 -23.27 20.07
N SER A 192 -7.69 -23.54 20.92
CA SER A 192 -6.54 -22.67 21.11
C SER A 192 -5.65 -22.63 19.87
N ALA A 193 -5.43 -23.78 19.21
CA ALA A 193 -4.71 -23.85 17.94
C ALA A 193 -5.43 -23.06 16.84
N THR A 194 -6.75 -23.24 16.70
CA THR A 194 -7.52 -22.51 15.67
C THR A 194 -7.47 -20.99 15.92
N LYS A 195 -7.59 -20.53 17.17
CA LYS A 195 -7.43 -19.11 17.54
C LYS A 195 -6.03 -18.60 17.24
N ALA A 196 -4.99 -19.38 17.50
CA ALA A 196 -3.62 -19.00 17.17
C ALA A 196 -3.41 -18.87 15.65
N MET A 197 -4.00 -19.76 14.84
CA MET A 197 -3.98 -19.65 13.38
C MET A 197 -4.68 -18.37 12.88
N LEU A 198 -5.82 -18.00 13.48
CA LEU A 198 -6.49 -16.73 13.15
C LEU A 198 -5.58 -15.53 13.43
N ILE A 199 -5.04 -15.45 14.66
CA ILE A 199 -4.16 -14.33 15.07
C ILE A 199 -2.94 -14.26 14.16
N SER A 200 -2.32 -15.40 13.86
CA SER A 200 -1.20 -15.52 12.93
C SER A 200 -1.57 -15.02 11.52
N GLY A 201 -2.72 -15.44 10.98
CA GLY A 201 -3.20 -15.00 9.67
C GLY A 201 -3.45 -13.48 9.60
N VAL A 202 -4.15 -12.92 10.60
CA VAL A 202 -4.42 -11.47 10.66
C VAL A 202 -3.12 -10.70 10.79
N ALA A 203 -2.25 -11.08 11.71
CA ALA A 203 -0.99 -10.41 11.96
C ALA A 203 -0.11 -10.39 10.69
N ASN A 204 -0.01 -11.51 9.97
CA ASN A 204 0.78 -11.57 8.74
C ASN A 204 0.22 -10.65 7.64
N LEU A 205 -1.10 -10.61 7.44
CA LEU A 205 -1.69 -9.69 6.45
C LEU A 205 -1.50 -8.22 6.86
N VAL A 206 -1.71 -7.88 8.14
CA VAL A 206 -1.50 -6.51 8.64
C VAL A 206 -0.05 -6.08 8.45
N ILE A 207 0.92 -6.92 8.87
CA ILE A 207 2.35 -6.64 8.69
C ILE A 207 2.68 -6.47 7.21
N PHE A 208 2.15 -7.33 6.34
CA PHE A 208 2.40 -7.26 4.89
C PHE A 208 1.87 -5.96 4.28
N TYR A 209 0.62 -5.58 4.56
CA TYR A 209 0.04 -4.35 4.02
C TYR A 209 0.65 -3.09 4.64
N LEU A 210 1.03 -3.12 5.91
CA LEU A 210 1.76 -2.02 6.55
C LEU A 210 3.15 -1.83 5.90
N ALA A 211 3.84 -2.93 5.61
CA ALA A 211 5.11 -2.88 4.89
C ALA A 211 4.91 -2.30 3.49
N LEU A 212 3.93 -2.77 2.71
CA LEU A 212 3.61 -2.17 1.41
C LEU A 212 3.25 -0.69 1.50
N PHE A 213 2.46 -0.30 2.52
CA PHE A 213 2.11 1.09 2.76
C PHE A 213 3.34 1.94 3.12
N THR A 214 4.28 1.41 3.89
CA THR A 214 5.53 2.12 4.21
C THR A 214 6.41 2.31 2.97
N MET A 215 6.36 1.36 2.03
CA MET A 215 7.12 1.38 0.79
C MET A 215 6.55 2.35 -0.25
N VAL A 216 5.24 2.30 -0.47
CA VAL A 216 4.55 3.01 -1.56
C VAL A 216 3.61 4.10 -1.03
N GLY A 217 2.90 3.82 0.07
CA GLY A 217 1.91 4.70 0.68
C GLY A 217 2.48 6.03 1.20
N ILE A 218 3.69 6.02 1.78
CA ILE A 218 4.37 7.27 2.20
C ILE A 218 4.54 8.23 1.01
N GLU A 219 4.91 7.70 -0.16
CA GLU A 219 5.08 8.53 -1.35
C GLU A 219 3.74 9.07 -1.87
N ILE A 220 2.68 8.26 -1.81
CA ILE A 220 1.32 8.68 -2.15
C ILE A 220 0.86 9.85 -1.25
N VAL A 221 1.15 9.76 0.06
CA VAL A 221 0.80 10.81 1.03
C VAL A 221 1.61 12.09 0.76
N LYS A 222 2.90 11.95 0.48
CA LYS A 222 3.77 13.08 0.14
C LYS A 222 3.28 13.80 -1.12
N ASP A 223 2.96 13.06 -2.18
CA ASP A 223 2.42 13.60 -3.43
C ASP A 223 1.07 14.30 -3.23
N ARG A 224 0.18 13.75 -2.40
CA ARG A 224 -1.08 14.40 -2.04
C ARG A 224 -0.85 15.70 -1.27
N LYS A 225 0.09 15.73 -0.33
CA LYS A 225 0.42 16.93 0.45
C LYS A 225 0.95 18.05 -0.45
N VAL A 226 1.80 17.72 -1.42
CA VAL A 226 2.27 18.69 -2.42
C VAL A 226 1.09 19.23 -3.23
N ARG A 227 0.22 18.34 -3.75
CA ARG A 227 -0.94 18.76 -4.54
C ARG A 227 -1.93 19.63 -3.76
N LEU A 228 -2.17 19.33 -2.49
CA LEU A 228 -3.02 20.15 -1.62
C LEU A 228 -2.44 21.55 -1.44
N LYS A 229 -1.14 21.65 -1.13
CA LYS A 229 -0.45 22.95 -1.04
C LYS A 229 -0.50 23.74 -2.34
N THR A 230 -0.34 23.09 -3.50
CA THR A 230 -0.46 23.76 -4.79
C THR A 230 -1.88 24.26 -5.03
N LYS A 231 -2.90 23.49 -4.66
CA LYS A 231 -4.30 23.89 -4.79
C LYS A 231 -4.65 25.06 -3.86
N GLU A 232 -4.16 25.06 -2.63
CA GLU A 232 -4.29 26.18 -1.69
C GLU A 232 -3.62 27.44 -2.26
N LEU A 233 -2.44 27.30 -2.86
CA LEU A 233 -1.76 28.41 -3.52
C LEU A 233 -2.55 28.93 -4.74
N GLU A 234 -3.07 28.03 -5.58
CA GLU A 234 -3.92 28.39 -6.73
C GLU A 234 -5.22 29.07 -6.31
N GLU A 235 -5.85 28.60 -5.22
CA GLU A 235 -7.05 29.25 -4.64
C GLU A 235 -6.71 30.64 -4.09
N MET A 236 -5.58 30.79 -3.40
CA MET A 236 -5.09 32.10 -2.94
C MET A 236 -4.84 33.05 -4.13
N TYR A 237 -4.14 32.60 -5.17
CA TYR A 237 -3.91 33.39 -6.39
C TYR A 237 -5.22 33.74 -7.09
N LYS A 238 -6.16 32.79 -7.15
CA LYS A 238 -7.48 33.04 -7.73
C LYS A 238 -8.24 34.04 -6.89
N ASP A 239 -8.22 33.97 -5.57
CA ASP A 239 -8.88 34.96 -4.71
C ASP A 239 -8.28 36.37 -4.93
N ILE A 240 -6.95 36.49 -5.02
CA ILE A 240 -6.26 37.74 -5.39
C ILE A 240 -6.76 38.27 -6.74
N LEU A 241 -6.93 37.41 -7.75
CA LEU A 241 -7.33 37.78 -9.11
C LEU A 241 -8.84 38.01 -9.28
N THR A 242 -9.70 37.31 -8.52
CA THR A 242 -11.15 37.27 -8.76
C THR A 242 -11.96 38.10 -7.76
N TYR A 243 -11.45 38.45 -6.58
CA TYR A 243 -12.22 39.19 -5.58
C TYR A 243 -11.38 40.19 -4.76
N LYS A 244 -11.62 41.49 -5.02
CA LYS A 244 -11.71 42.58 -4.01
C LYS A 244 -10.62 42.69 -2.92
N ALA A 245 -9.34 42.47 -3.24
CA ALA A 245 -8.32 43.19 -2.48
C ALA A 245 -8.38 44.65 -2.95
N ASP A 246 -9.31 45.45 -2.40
CA ASP A 246 -9.37 46.89 -2.70
C ASP A 246 -7.99 47.51 -2.53
N HIS A 247 -7.19 46.96 -1.60
CA HIS A 247 -5.80 47.30 -1.39
C HIS A 247 -4.92 46.04 -1.43
N THR A 248 -4.10 45.91 -2.46
CA THR A 248 -3.04 44.90 -2.55
C THR A 248 -1.75 45.44 -1.95
N MET A 249 -1.04 44.60 -1.19
CA MET A 249 0.25 44.95 -0.59
C MET A 249 1.27 43.89 -0.99
N GLU A 250 2.26 44.27 -1.78
CA GLU A 250 3.35 43.39 -2.22
C GLU A 250 4.65 43.89 -1.59
N ILE A 251 5.33 43.02 -0.85
CA ILE A 251 6.60 43.31 -0.19
C ILE A 251 7.61 42.28 -0.65
N GLU A 252 8.69 42.73 -1.26
CA GLU A 252 9.86 41.89 -1.55
C GLU A 252 10.93 42.15 -0.51
N VAL A 253 11.46 41.07 0.09
CA VAL A 253 12.45 41.13 1.16
C VAL A 253 13.65 40.29 0.76
N ASN A 254 14.85 40.86 0.93
CA ASN A 254 16.07 40.08 0.85
C ASN A 254 16.15 39.16 2.09
N VAL A 255 16.03 37.86 1.86
CA VAL A 255 15.97 36.83 2.92
C VAL A 255 17.24 36.80 3.78
N THR A 256 18.40 37.19 3.24
CA THR A 256 19.67 37.18 3.99
C THR A 256 19.82 38.39 4.90
N THR A 257 19.35 39.56 4.47
CA THR A 257 19.53 40.81 5.23
C THR A 257 18.27 41.24 5.98
N GLY A 258 17.11 40.66 5.67
CA GLY A 258 15.82 41.08 6.20
C GLY A 258 15.37 42.47 5.73
N ILE A 259 16.01 43.02 4.69
CA ILE A 259 15.75 44.37 4.18
C ILE A 259 14.74 44.33 3.05
N ILE A 260 13.78 45.26 3.05
CA ILE A 260 12.79 45.42 1.98
C ILE A 260 13.47 45.96 0.72
N THR A 261 13.36 45.22 -0.38
CA THR A 261 13.92 45.59 -1.69
C THR A 261 12.90 46.24 -2.62
N SER A 262 11.61 45.92 -2.44
CA SER A 262 10.51 46.52 -3.19
C SER A 262 9.25 46.54 -2.34
N TYR A 263 8.49 47.62 -2.43
CA TYR A 263 7.20 47.74 -1.78
C TYR A 263 6.18 48.38 -2.73
N LEU A 264 5.11 47.65 -3.04
CA LEU A 264 3.99 48.14 -3.84
C LEU A 264 2.72 48.11 -3.00
N PHE A 265 2.04 49.26 -2.92
CA PHE A 265 0.74 49.39 -2.29
C PHE A 265 -0.29 49.82 -3.33
N CYS A 266 -1.30 49.00 -3.57
CA CYS A 266 -2.29 49.16 -4.64
C CYS A 266 -1.63 49.38 -6.01
N GLY A 267 -0.56 48.62 -6.30
CA GLY A 267 0.20 48.73 -7.54
C GLY A 267 1.08 49.97 -7.68
N LYS A 268 1.16 50.84 -6.67
CA LYS A 268 2.07 52.00 -6.66
C LYS A 268 3.31 51.71 -5.82
N PHE A 269 4.46 51.91 -6.45
CA PHE A 269 5.75 51.78 -5.78
C PHE A 269 5.93 52.87 -4.71
N GLN A 270 6.38 52.47 -3.53
CA GLN A 270 6.55 53.33 -2.36
C GLN A 270 8.04 53.37 -1.98
N PRO A 271 8.80 54.34 -2.51
CA PRO A 271 10.26 54.37 -2.36
C PRO A 271 10.71 54.53 -0.90
N ASP A 272 9.90 55.17 -0.07
CA ASP A 272 10.23 55.53 1.32
C ASP A 272 10.40 54.31 2.25
N VAL A 273 9.95 53.13 1.80
CA VAL A 273 9.99 51.87 2.55
C VAL A 273 11.17 51.00 2.12
N VAL A 274 11.75 51.25 0.94
CA VAL A 274 12.87 50.47 0.41
C VAL A 274 14.13 50.75 1.24
N GLY A 275 14.81 49.70 1.68
CA GLY A 275 15.97 49.79 2.57
C GLY A 275 15.65 49.69 4.06
N VAL A 276 14.37 49.62 4.44
CA VAL A 276 13.95 49.44 5.84
C VAL A 276 13.96 47.94 6.21
N PRO A 277 14.40 47.56 7.44
CA PRO A 277 14.24 46.20 7.93
C PRO A 277 12.77 45.78 8.02
N TYR A 278 12.44 44.61 7.50
CA TYR A 278 11.08 44.08 7.42
C TYR A 278 10.37 44.06 8.79
N ASP A 279 11.05 43.61 9.84
CA ASP A 279 10.48 43.51 11.19
C ASP A 279 10.06 44.88 11.74
N ARG A 280 10.84 45.92 11.42
CA ARG A 280 10.51 47.29 11.82
C ARG A 280 9.31 47.80 11.04
N PHE A 281 9.31 47.59 9.73
CA PHE A 281 8.20 47.97 8.86
C PHE A 281 6.88 47.31 9.29
N ILE A 282 6.86 45.99 9.54
CA ILE A 282 5.66 45.29 9.98
C ILE A 282 5.17 45.79 11.34
N ARG A 283 6.07 45.99 12.32
CA ARG A 283 5.68 46.60 13.60
C ARG A 283 5.06 47.97 13.40
N ASP A 284 5.69 48.83 12.61
CA ASP A 284 5.18 50.17 12.34
C ASP A 284 3.79 50.13 11.68
N VAL A 285 3.57 49.22 10.73
CA VAL A 285 2.24 48.99 10.12
C VAL A 285 1.21 48.56 11.16
N VAL A 286 1.56 47.60 12.05
CA VAL A 286 0.64 47.14 13.11
C VAL A 286 0.29 48.27 14.08
N TYR A 287 1.27 49.08 14.49
CA TYR A 287 1.02 50.15 15.46
C TYR A 287 0.34 51.39 14.86
N THR A 288 0.46 51.63 13.56
CA THR A 288 -0.07 52.86 12.92
C THR A 288 -1.34 52.63 12.12
N ARG A 289 -1.55 51.44 11.54
CA ARG A 289 -2.64 51.17 10.60
C ARG A 289 -3.67 50.15 11.09
N ILE A 290 -3.35 49.41 12.16
CA ILE A 290 -4.27 48.43 12.75
C ILE A 290 -4.91 48.99 14.02
N HIS A 291 -6.21 48.72 14.15
CA HIS A 291 -7.00 49.14 15.31
C HIS A 291 -6.36 48.59 16.61
N PRO A 292 -6.28 49.37 17.71
CA PRO A 292 -5.61 48.96 18.94
C PRO A 292 -6.01 47.59 19.48
N ASP A 293 -7.29 47.24 19.33
CA ASP A 293 -7.86 45.98 19.83
C ASP A 293 -7.35 44.75 19.07
N ASP A 294 -6.98 44.89 17.79
CA ASP A 294 -6.53 43.79 16.93
C ASP A 294 -5.01 43.60 16.94
N ARG A 295 -4.25 44.57 17.48
CA ARG A 295 -2.77 44.56 17.44
C ARG A 295 -2.16 43.32 18.09
N LYS A 296 -2.76 42.88 19.20
CA LYS A 296 -2.24 41.75 19.99
C LYS A 296 -2.35 40.43 19.23
N GLU A 297 -3.41 40.25 18.46
CA GLU A 297 -3.63 39.04 17.65
C GLU A 297 -2.69 38.99 16.44
N VAL A 298 -2.47 40.14 15.80
CA VAL A 298 -1.59 40.26 14.63
C VAL A 298 -0.11 40.11 15.01
N LEU A 299 0.33 40.66 16.14
CA LEU A 299 1.72 40.49 16.62
C LEU A 299 2.06 39.04 16.95
N ASN A 300 1.08 38.26 17.46
CA ASN A 300 1.28 36.86 17.79
C ASN A 300 1.31 35.93 16.57
N THR A 301 0.81 36.38 15.42
CA THR A 301 0.73 35.59 14.17
C THR A 301 1.78 36.01 13.13
N ALA A 302 2.18 37.27 13.09
CA ALA A 302 3.08 37.82 12.08
C ALA A 302 4.58 37.64 12.39
N ILE A 303 4.96 37.35 13.64
CA ILE A 303 6.35 37.13 14.06
C ILE A 303 6.47 35.70 14.60
N PRO A 304 6.99 34.73 13.83
CA PRO A 304 7.25 33.40 14.34
C PRO A 304 8.29 33.49 15.45
N ALA A 305 8.02 32.87 16.60
CA ALA A 305 8.88 32.87 17.78
C ALA A 305 10.25 32.16 17.60
N GLU A 306 10.64 31.79 16.38
CA GLU A 306 11.87 31.02 16.07
C GLU A 306 13.03 31.87 15.52
N THR A 307 13.04 33.19 15.79
CA THR A 307 14.22 34.04 15.51
C THR A 307 14.78 34.65 16.79
N TYR A 308 15.27 33.78 17.68
CA TYR A 308 16.35 34.08 18.63
C TYR A 308 17.21 32.83 18.81
#